data_AF-A0A0J9FWC9-F1
#
_entry.id   AF-A0A0J9FWC9-F1
#
_cell.length_a   1.000
_cell.length_b   1.000
_cell.length_c   1.000
_cell.angle_alpha   90.00
_cell.angle_beta   90.00
_cell.angle_gamma   90.00
#
_symmetry.space_group_name_H-M   'P 1'
#
loop_
_entity.id
_entity.type
_entity.pdbx_description
1 polymer ?
#
loop_
_entity_poly.entity_id
_entity_poly.type
_entity_poly.pdbx_seq_one_letter_code
_entity_poly.pdbx_strand_id
1 'polypeptide(L)'
;MKKYISFLFAALLLGTSCSDTRTDYMMEDTVYFPNSDLQKETLYVMNANDYVHNVWIHKAGYYQGKFAGKVELDYNYLIQYNTDNGTNYEMLDAKYYSFERDFVIEAGSDEVAVPLTLKIEQLLTEKGYGVYYVPLSVNSRTPGEDVYVDKAHFILALEVKKPVLALDGTDGEQRGEVFVDFSESTTDYEIDITSRLDINTTEDLSVTYSIDESLLTEEEKEHLLEEGFDYAESVNLAVGEKYAENYLTLKPSEMPDGKWILPIRMGTTNEKVGTDKDANWLKLTVVKGTLDAQITFETSDYLQGSDVILSSENTLTDETIARISESSDFSFTVTYNSEGANWLTPKQENGEIQITVDSKNSSIWQERVATITLKDNVNWLEKDITVRQGIKDAGLTLNKALWNIVGYSDNVAGKANTFFKLYDNFWPANRAQSDTGAKNSLSYIEVDKASEGTPVQFVFDLGENPHAYNAVGLMPRLQWIGNSPKYMKIELSDDNIDWRLVGDESRIAFTDEQINKNPNGQSNLWMNKLFIAWHQLGGSMVHRYIRLSLWGTWSGTICLDEIFVSLKD
;
A
#
# COMPACT_ATOMS: atom_id res chain seq x y z
N MET A 1 -77.60 44.00 89.17
CA MET A 1 -77.94 42.90 88.25
C MET A 1 -77.47 43.34 86.86
N LYS A 2 -76.23 43.22 86.36
CA LYS A 2 -75.20 42.17 86.25
C LYS A 2 -75.69 40.79 85.75
N LYS A 3 -75.15 40.44 84.57
CA LYS A 3 -75.09 39.15 83.85
C LYS A 3 -76.08 39.03 82.68
N TYR A 4 -75.62 38.43 81.57
CA TYR A 4 -76.31 38.04 80.31
C TYR A 4 -76.10 38.85 79.01
N ILE A 5 -75.01 39.60 78.83
CA ILE A 5 -74.60 40.02 77.48
C ILE A 5 -73.07 39.89 77.34
N SER A 6 -72.57 38.66 77.21
CA SER A 6 -71.17 38.40 76.77
C SER A 6 -70.93 36.95 76.34
N PHE A 7 -71.97 36.17 76.06
CA PHE A 7 -71.83 34.75 75.73
C PHE A 7 -72.40 34.36 74.36
N LEU A 8 -72.62 35.33 73.46
CA LEU A 8 -73.10 35.03 72.10
C LEU A 8 -72.11 35.37 70.97
N PHE A 9 -70.94 35.94 71.27
CA PHE A 9 -69.92 36.27 70.26
C PHE A 9 -68.65 35.39 70.31
N ALA A 10 -68.49 34.55 71.33
CA ALA A 10 -67.33 33.64 71.45
C ALA A 10 -67.59 32.21 70.94
N ALA A 11 -68.84 31.85 70.66
CA ALA A 11 -69.20 30.52 70.14
C ALA A 11 -69.28 30.44 68.61
N LEU A 12 -69.12 31.55 67.89
CA LEU A 12 -69.11 31.58 66.42
C LEU A 12 -67.70 31.58 65.79
N LEU A 13 -66.64 31.46 66.61
CA LEU A 13 -65.24 31.47 66.14
C LEU A 13 -64.50 30.14 66.30
N LEU A 14 -65.21 29.05 66.62
CA LEU A 14 -64.62 27.70 66.76
C LEU A 14 -65.00 26.74 65.63
N GLY A 15 -65.58 27.25 64.54
CA GLY A 15 -66.12 26.46 63.42
C GLY A 15 -65.26 26.40 62.15
N THR A 16 -64.04 26.92 62.16
CA THR A 16 -63.09 26.73 61.05
C THR A 16 -61.74 26.34 61.62
N SER A 17 -61.62 25.07 62.01
CA SER A 17 -60.29 24.46 62.12
C SER A 17 -59.60 24.65 60.77
N CYS A 18 -58.38 25.16 60.79
CA CYS A 18 -57.46 25.06 59.67
C CYS A 18 -57.51 23.62 59.15
N SER A 19 -57.91 23.42 57.90
CA SER A 19 -57.55 22.21 57.19
C SER A 19 -56.02 22.10 57.26
N ASP A 20 -55.50 20.97 57.73
CA ASP A 20 -54.07 20.69 57.65
C ASP A 20 -53.74 20.50 56.17
N THR A 21 -53.39 21.61 55.50
CA THR A 21 -53.10 21.64 54.06
C THR A 21 -51.65 21.27 53.76
N ARG A 22 -50.90 20.73 54.74
CA ARG A 22 -49.45 20.48 54.57
C ARG A 22 -49.17 19.39 53.53
N THR A 23 -50.13 18.50 53.31
CA THR A 23 -50.10 17.46 52.27
C THR A 23 -50.93 17.82 51.04
N ASP A 24 -51.58 18.99 51.03
CA ASP A 24 -52.34 19.41 49.86
C ASP A 24 -51.36 19.66 48.70
N TYR A 25 -51.68 19.11 47.53
CA TYR A 25 -50.85 19.16 46.31
C TYR A 25 -49.53 18.39 46.38
N MET A 26 -49.34 17.51 47.36
CA MET A 26 -48.20 16.58 47.33
C MET A 26 -48.47 15.47 46.31
N MET A 27 -47.43 15.13 45.55
CA MET A 27 -47.54 14.15 44.48
C MET A 27 -47.67 12.75 45.09
N GLU A 28 -48.71 12.03 44.69
CA GLU A 28 -48.87 10.60 44.97
C GLU A 28 -47.70 9.81 44.40
N ASP A 29 -47.45 8.63 44.98
CA ASP A 29 -46.43 7.74 44.46
C ASP A 29 -46.81 7.29 43.04
N THR A 30 -45.87 7.46 42.11
CA THR A 30 -46.05 7.26 40.68
C THR A 30 -44.88 6.45 40.14
N VAL A 31 -45.15 5.43 39.32
CA VAL A 31 -44.11 4.63 38.68
C VAL A 31 -43.91 4.96 37.21
N TYR A 32 -42.69 4.75 36.73
CA TYR A 32 -42.27 5.03 35.36
C TYR A 32 -41.02 4.25 34.95
N PHE A 33 -40.79 4.16 33.64
CA PHE A 33 -39.50 3.71 33.11
C PHE A 33 -38.51 4.87 33.07
N PRO A 34 -37.28 4.72 33.56
CA PRO A 34 -36.30 5.82 33.63
C PRO A 34 -35.98 6.36 32.23
N ASN A 35 -35.84 5.44 31.28
CA ASN A 35 -35.70 5.67 29.84
C ASN A 35 -36.99 5.24 29.14
N SER A 36 -37.77 6.18 28.61
CA SER A 36 -38.95 5.87 27.79
C SER A 36 -38.58 5.87 26.29
N ASP A 37 -39.54 5.55 25.43
CA ASP A 37 -39.39 5.52 23.97
C ASP A 37 -38.58 4.31 23.46
N LEU A 38 -37.58 4.45 22.57
CA LEU A 38 -36.81 3.32 22.05
C LEU A 38 -35.53 3.07 22.86
N GLN A 39 -35.44 1.92 23.54
CA GLN A 39 -34.22 1.46 24.20
C GLN A 39 -33.50 0.45 23.30
N LYS A 40 -32.22 0.66 23.00
CA LYS A 40 -31.42 -0.25 22.16
C LYS A 40 -30.38 -0.97 23.01
N GLU A 41 -30.30 -2.27 22.81
CA GLU A 41 -29.35 -3.16 23.48
C GLU A 41 -28.69 -4.06 22.43
N THR A 42 -27.35 -4.05 22.34
CA THR A 42 -26.60 -4.93 21.43
C THR A 42 -26.06 -6.13 22.20
N LEU A 43 -26.40 -7.32 21.74
CA LEU A 43 -26.03 -8.59 22.34
C LEU A 43 -25.15 -9.38 21.38
N TYR A 44 -23.93 -9.68 21.79
CA TYR A 44 -23.06 -10.58 21.06
C TYR A 44 -23.18 -11.99 21.60
N VAL A 45 -23.57 -12.93 20.75
CA VAL A 45 -23.95 -14.28 21.18
C VAL A 45 -23.06 -15.32 20.50
N MET A 46 -22.24 -15.99 21.30
CA MET A 46 -21.43 -17.15 20.86
C MET A 46 -21.83 -18.49 21.48
N ASN A 47 -22.59 -18.47 22.58
CA ASN A 47 -23.20 -19.66 23.19
C ASN A 47 -24.74 -19.62 23.06
N ALA A 48 -25.38 -20.69 23.52
CA ALA A 48 -26.83 -20.82 23.55
C ALA A 48 -27.47 -20.37 24.87
N ASN A 49 -26.72 -19.74 25.78
CA ASN A 49 -27.23 -19.38 27.10
C ASN A 49 -28.25 -18.24 26.99
N ASP A 50 -29.33 -18.35 27.77
CA ASP A 50 -30.34 -17.31 27.83
C ASP A 50 -29.76 -15.98 28.36
N TYR A 51 -30.26 -14.88 27.80
CA TYR A 51 -29.86 -13.53 28.20
C TYR A 51 -30.92 -12.91 29.11
N VAL A 52 -30.50 -12.25 30.19
CA VAL A 52 -31.42 -11.55 31.11
C VAL A 52 -31.23 -10.04 31.00
N HIS A 53 -32.25 -9.35 30.51
CA HIS A 53 -32.35 -7.90 30.52
C HIS A 53 -33.17 -7.44 31.73
N ASN A 54 -32.64 -6.55 32.56
CA ASN A 54 -33.37 -6.00 33.70
C ASN A 54 -34.19 -4.79 33.27
N VAL A 55 -35.52 -4.94 33.25
CA VAL A 55 -36.45 -3.84 33.03
C VAL A 55 -36.61 -3.06 34.33
N TRP A 56 -35.95 -1.91 34.43
CA TRP A 56 -35.96 -1.06 35.61
C TRP A 56 -37.21 -0.18 35.67
N ILE A 57 -37.89 -0.20 36.81
CA ILE A 57 -39.06 0.63 37.10
C ILE A 57 -38.74 1.49 38.31
N HIS A 58 -38.90 2.80 38.16
CA HIS A 58 -38.65 3.77 39.22
C HIS A 58 -39.98 4.26 39.79
N LYS A 59 -39.95 4.62 41.08
CA LYS A 59 -41.04 5.23 41.82
C LYS A 59 -40.61 6.62 42.27
N ALA A 60 -41.47 7.61 42.05
CA ALA A 60 -41.32 8.95 42.59
C ALA A 60 -42.62 9.38 43.27
N GLY A 61 -42.52 10.22 44.30
CA GLY A 61 -43.68 10.64 45.08
C GLY A 61 -43.27 11.09 46.46
N TYR A 62 -44.15 11.82 47.13
CA TYR A 62 -43.85 12.32 48.47
C TYR A 62 -44.05 11.25 49.55
N TYR A 63 -45.04 10.38 49.39
CA TYR A 63 -45.48 9.48 50.45
C TYR A 63 -44.56 8.27 50.64
N GLN A 64 -43.83 7.89 49.59
CA GLN A 64 -42.81 6.85 49.64
C GLN A 64 -43.35 5.51 50.18
N GLY A 65 -44.62 5.24 49.87
CA GLY A 65 -45.36 4.04 50.23
C GLY A 65 -44.93 2.81 49.45
N LYS A 66 -45.57 1.69 49.78
CA LYS A 66 -45.43 0.45 49.02
C LYS A 66 -46.25 0.56 47.73
N PHE A 67 -45.61 0.33 46.59
CA PHE A 67 -46.27 0.37 45.28
C PHE A 67 -46.32 -1.04 44.68
N ALA A 68 -47.51 -1.49 44.29
CA ALA A 68 -47.68 -2.72 43.51
C ALA A 68 -48.08 -2.36 42.09
N GLY A 69 -47.41 -2.95 41.10
CA GLY A 69 -47.66 -2.66 39.69
C GLY A 69 -47.52 -3.87 38.79
N LYS A 70 -47.70 -3.64 37.49
CA LYS A 70 -47.60 -4.66 36.46
C LYS A 70 -46.89 -4.12 35.23
N VAL A 71 -45.97 -4.91 34.66
CA VAL A 71 -45.41 -4.72 33.33
C VAL A 71 -46.24 -5.52 32.32
N GLU A 72 -46.63 -4.89 31.23
CA GLU A 72 -47.42 -5.51 30.15
C GLU A 72 -46.82 -5.25 28.78
N LEU A 73 -47.21 -6.06 27.80
CA LEU A 73 -46.84 -5.88 26.41
C LEU A 73 -47.71 -4.78 25.80
N ASP A 74 -47.12 -3.85 25.04
CA ASP A 74 -47.84 -2.73 24.46
C ASP A 74 -47.73 -2.65 22.93
N TYR A 75 -48.50 -3.51 22.27
CA TYR A 75 -48.56 -3.54 20.82
C TYR A 75 -49.07 -2.22 20.19
N ASN A 76 -49.95 -1.49 20.89
CA ASN A 76 -50.50 -0.24 20.38
C ASN A 76 -49.44 0.86 20.36
N TYR A 77 -48.60 0.92 21.40
CA TYR A 77 -47.48 1.84 21.43
C TYR A 77 -46.47 1.55 20.31
N LEU A 78 -46.21 0.28 19.98
CA LEU A 78 -45.37 -0.08 18.83
C LEU A 78 -45.95 0.44 17.49
N ILE A 79 -47.26 0.29 17.28
CA ILE A 79 -47.93 0.82 16.08
C ILE A 79 -47.83 2.35 16.01
N GLN A 80 -48.05 3.02 17.14
CA GLN A 80 -47.96 4.47 17.24
C GLN A 80 -46.53 4.93 16.91
N TYR A 81 -45.53 4.33 17.54
CA TYR A 81 -44.12 4.61 17.27
C TYR A 81 -43.78 4.41 15.79
N ASN A 82 -44.23 3.30 15.18
CA ASN A 82 -44.01 3.04 13.75
C ASN A 82 -44.62 4.12 12.85
N THR A 83 -45.83 4.57 13.18
CA THR A 83 -46.53 5.62 12.44
C THR A 83 -45.80 6.96 12.55
N ASP A 84 -45.40 7.33 13.77
CA ASP A 84 -44.76 8.62 14.05
C ASP A 84 -43.35 8.71 13.49
N ASN A 85 -42.63 7.59 13.43
CA ASN A 85 -41.22 7.55 13.02
C ASN A 85 -40.99 6.97 11.61
N GLY A 86 -42.05 6.57 10.90
CA GLY A 86 -41.94 5.95 9.57
C GLY A 86 -41.19 4.62 9.58
N THR A 87 -41.25 3.88 10.69
CA THR A 87 -40.63 2.56 10.85
C THR A 87 -41.64 1.43 10.64
N ASN A 88 -41.16 0.20 10.51
CA ASN A 88 -42.01 -0.99 10.37
C ASN A 88 -41.54 -2.12 11.29
N TYR A 89 -41.38 -1.81 12.58
CA TYR A 89 -40.94 -2.75 13.59
C TYR A 89 -42.02 -3.77 13.90
N GLU A 90 -41.62 -5.05 13.98
CA GLU A 90 -42.51 -6.15 14.35
C GLU A 90 -42.19 -6.63 15.76
N MET A 91 -43.24 -6.86 16.54
CA MET A 91 -43.12 -7.37 17.90
C MET A 91 -42.59 -8.80 17.91
N LEU A 92 -41.58 -9.05 18.73
CA LEU A 92 -41.07 -10.40 18.98
C LEU A 92 -42.16 -11.26 19.65
N ASP A 93 -42.32 -12.48 19.16
CA ASP A 93 -43.29 -13.43 19.71
C ASP A 93 -42.93 -13.80 21.16
N ALA A 94 -43.95 -13.88 22.02
CA ALA A 94 -43.80 -14.19 23.44
C ALA A 94 -43.20 -15.58 23.72
N LYS A 95 -43.13 -16.49 22.74
CA LYS A 95 -42.40 -17.76 22.93
C LYS A 95 -40.90 -17.57 23.13
N TYR A 96 -40.31 -16.49 22.60
CA TYR A 96 -38.87 -16.23 22.63
C TYR A 96 -38.38 -15.48 23.87
N TYR A 97 -39.26 -15.02 24.75
CA TYR A 97 -38.87 -14.38 26.01
C TYR A 97 -39.84 -14.72 27.15
N SER A 98 -39.42 -14.45 28.38
CA SER A 98 -40.27 -14.60 29.57
C SER A 98 -39.89 -13.59 30.65
N PHE A 99 -40.88 -13.05 31.33
CA PHE A 99 -40.70 -12.20 32.50
C PHE A 99 -41.91 -12.30 33.44
N GLU A 100 -41.67 -12.11 34.73
CA GLU A 100 -42.74 -11.96 35.71
C GLU A 100 -43.40 -10.59 35.52
N ARG A 101 -44.70 -10.58 35.27
CA ARG A 101 -45.41 -9.33 34.97
C ARG A 101 -45.64 -8.48 36.20
N ASP A 102 -45.78 -9.10 37.36
CA ASP A 102 -46.14 -8.41 38.59
C ASP A 102 -44.87 -8.00 39.35
N PHE A 103 -44.86 -6.78 39.88
CA PHE A 103 -43.76 -6.28 40.69
C PHE A 103 -44.25 -5.52 41.91
N VAL A 104 -43.36 -5.40 42.89
CA VAL A 104 -43.60 -4.68 44.13
C VAL A 104 -42.37 -3.84 44.45
N ILE A 105 -42.57 -2.54 44.65
CA ILE A 105 -41.57 -1.64 45.22
C ILE A 105 -41.96 -1.45 46.69
N GLU A 106 -41.14 -1.99 47.59
CA GLU A 106 -41.39 -1.89 49.03
C GLU A 106 -41.26 -0.44 49.53
N ALA A 107 -41.92 -0.13 50.65
CA ALA A 107 -41.90 1.22 51.20
C ALA A 107 -40.45 1.66 51.54
N GLY A 108 -40.10 2.89 51.15
CA GLY A 108 -38.75 3.43 51.28
C GLY A 108 -37.73 3.00 50.21
N SER A 109 -38.13 2.19 49.23
CA SER A 109 -37.34 1.90 48.01
C SER A 109 -37.85 2.73 46.82
N ASP A 110 -36.95 3.10 45.93
CA ASP A 110 -37.25 3.95 44.77
C ASP A 110 -37.29 3.18 43.43
N GLU A 111 -36.88 1.91 43.39
CA GLU A 111 -36.81 1.15 42.15
C GLU A 111 -36.94 -0.36 42.34
N VAL A 112 -37.30 -1.06 41.26
CA VAL A 112 -37.26 -2.52 41.16
C VAL A 112 -36.91 -2.94 39.73
N ALA A 113 -36.21 -4.06 39.58
CA ALA A 113 -35.95 -4.68 38.29
C ALA A 113 -36.92 -5.85 38.04
N VAL A 114 -37.51 -5.87 36.85
CA VAL A 114 -38.25 -7.02 36.31
C VAL A 114 -37.34 -7.75 35.30
N PRO A 115 -36.84 -8.96 35.61
CA PRO A 115 -35.94 -9.68 34.71
C PRO A 115 -36.70 -10.22 33.50
N LEU A 116 -36.30 -9.77 32.31
CA LEU A 116 -36.74 -10.30 31.02
C LEU A 116 -35.69 -11.25 30.48
N THR A 117 -36.01 -12.54 30.46
CA THR A 117 -35.16 -13.60 29.93
C THR A 117 -35.47 -13.81 28.45
N LEU A 118 -34.47 -13.65 27.59
CA LEU A 118 -34.50 -13.96 26.17
C LEU A 118 -33.99 -15.38 25.95
N LYS A 119 -34.79 -16.21 25.27
CA LYS A 119 -34.47 -17.61 24.98
C LYS A 119 -33.58 -17.70 23.73
N ILE A 120 -32.28 -17.62 23.93
CA ILE A 120 -31.30 -17.41 22.85
C ILE A 120 -31.29 -18.58 21.86
N GLU A 121 -31.24 -19.82 22.35
CA GLU A 121 -31.18 -21.00 21.47
C GLU A 121 -32.39 -21.08 20.53
N GLN A 122 -33.59 -20.90 21.08
CA GLN A 122 -34.84 -20.94 20.32
C GLN A 122 -34.92 -19.76 19.33
N LEU A 123 -34.53 -18.56 19.76
CA LEU A 123 -34.51 -17.37 18.91
C LEU A 123 -33.58 -17.55 17.72
N LEU A 124 -32.33 -17.99 17.95
CA LEU A 124 -31.36 -18.20 16.88
C LEU A 124 -31.78 -19.31 15.91
N THR A 125 -32.37 -20.39 16.42
CA THR A 125 -32.83 -21.52 15.59
C THR A 125 -33.98 -21.12 14.65
N GLU A 126 -34.94 -20.32 15.13
CA GLU A 126 -36.16 -20.02 14.36
C GLU A 126 -36.13 -18.66 13.64
N LYS A 127 -35.33 -17.70 14.11
CA LYS A 127 -35.28 -16.31 13.59
C LYS A 127 -33.88 -15.86 13.19
N GLY A 128 -32.82 -16.43 13.76
CA GLY A 128 -31.42 -16.09 13.46
C GLY A 128 -30.90 -14.86 14.22
N TYR A 129 -29.81 -14.27 13.71
CA TYR A 129 -29.28 -12.99 14.20
C TYR A 129 -30.06 -11.82 13.59
N GLY A 130 -30.25 -10.74 14.34
CA GLY A 130 -31.06 -9.60 13.90
C GLY A 130 -31.49 -8.68 15.03
N VAL A 131 -32.38 -7.73 14.70
CA VAL A 131 -32.95 -6.80 15.70
C VAL A 131 -34.38 -7.23 16.04
N TYR A 132 -34.66 -7.39 17.32
CA TYR A 132 -35.94 -7.85 17.84
C TYR A 132 -36.56 -6.85 18.80
N TYR A 133 -37.88 -6.65 18.72
CA TYR A 133 -38.56 -5.58 19.45
C TYR A 133 -39.55 -6.14 20.49
N VAL A 134 -39.44 -5.70 21.74
CA VAL A 134 -40.39 -6.03 22.81
C VAL A 134 -40.97 -4.72 23.35
N PRO A 135 -42.22 -4.34 22.98
CA PRO A 135 -42.86 -3.16 23.50
C PRO A 135 -43.44 -3.43 24.89
N LEU A 136 -43.13 -2.56 25.84
CA LEU A 136 -43.48 -2.72 27.25
C LEU A 136 -44.20 -1.47 27.77
N SER A 137 -45.15 -1.69 28.68
CA SER A 137 -45.86 -0.67 29.44
C SER A 137 -45.84 -1.00 30.92
N VAL A 138 -45.97 0.02 31.77
CA VAL A 138 -46.14 -0.14 33.22
C VAL A 138 -47.51 0.39 33.65
N ASN A 139 -48.18 -0.36 34.53
CA ASN A 139 -49.51 -0.03 35.07
C ASN A 139 -49.52 -0.14 36.60
N SER A 140 -50.27 0.74 37.26
CA SER A 140 -50.50 0.71 38.71
C SER A 140 -51.51 -0.38 39.08
N ARG A 141 -51.28 -1.07 40.20
CA ARG A 141 -52.27 -1.90 40.89
C ARG A 141 -52.62 -1.38 42.28
N THR A 142 -51.92 -0.34 42.76
CA THR A 142 -52.25 0.29 44.04
C THR A 142 -53.44 1.24 43.86
N PRO A 143 -54.53 1.11 44.64
CA PRO A 143 -55.67 2.01 44.53
C PRO A 143 -55.30 3.47 44.84
N GLY A 144 -55.56 4.38 43.91
CA GLY A 144 -55.32 5.82 44.07
C GLY A 144 -53.93 6.31 43.63
N GLU A 145 -53.04 5.41 43.22
CA GLU A 145 -51.73 5.73 42.66
C GLU A 145 -51.73 5.54 41.13
N ASP A 146 -51.05 6.42 40.40
CA ASP A 146 -51.04 6.45 38.93
C ASP A 146 -49.66 6.14 38.35
N VAL A 147 -49.58 6.03 37.02
CA VAL A 147 -48.32 5.93 36.28
C VAL A 147 -47.99 7.26 35.60
N TYR A 148 -46.71 7.57 35.46
CA TYR A 148 -46.31 8.79 34.76
C TYR A 148 -46.44 8.57 33.25
N VAL A 149 -47.54 9.06 32.69
CA VAL A 149 -48.00 8.75 31.32
C VAL A 149 -46.93 8.93 30.23
N ASP A 150 -46.10 9.97 30.31
CA ASP A 150 -45.05 10.26 29.31
C ASP A 150 -43.89 9.25 29.35
N LYS A 151 -43.78 8.48 30.44
CA LYS A 151 -42.74 7.48 30.67
C LYS A 151 -43.31 6.11 31.05
N ALA A 152 -44.58 5.87 30.72
CA ALA A 152 -45.25 4.62 31.03
C ALA A 152 -44.97 3.52 30.00
N HIS A 153 -44.30 3.83 28.89
CA HIS A 153 -44.08 2.94 27.75
C HIS A 153 -42.66 3.05 27.18
N PHE A 154 -42.15 1.95 26.66
CA PHE A 154 -40.94 1.93 25.83
C PHE A 154 -40.93 0.69 24.92
N ILE A 155 -40.07 0.70 23.90
CA ILE A 155 -39.77 -0.43 23.03
C ILE A 155 -38.33 -0.86 23.31
N LEU A 156 -38.14 -2.10 23.74
CA LEU A 156 -36.82 -2.71 23.87
C LEU A 156 -36.41 -3.30 22.51
N ALA A 157 -35.39 -2.74 21.87
CA ALA A 157 -34.77 -3.24 20.65
C ALA A 157 -33.49 -4.02 20.99
N LEU A 158 -33.56 -5.34 20.88
CA LEU A 158 -32.47 -6.28 21.12
C LEU A 158 -31.79 -6.60 19.79
N GLU A 159 -30.63 -6.00 19.55
CA GLU A 159 -29.77 -6.29 18.40
C GLU A 159 -28.87 -7.48 18.73
N VAL A 160 -29.28 -8.68 18.30
CA VAL A 160 -28.54 -9.92 18.49
C VAL A 160 -27.57 -10.11 17.33
N LYS A 161 -26.27 -10.04 17.62
CA LYS A 161 -25.16 -10.11 16.66
C LYS A 161 -24.29 -11.33 16.88
N LYS A 162 -23.72 -11.76 15.76
CA LYS A 162 -22.66 -12.76 15.71
C LYS A 162 -21.33 -12.05 16.02
N PRO A 163 -20.53 -12.52 16.99
CA PRO A 163 -19.13 -12.12 17.10
C PRO A 163 -18.39 -12.42 15.81
N VAL A 164 -17.40 -11.60 15.47
CA VAL A 164 -16.63 -11.73 14.24
C VAL A 164 -15.15 -11.92 14.56
N LEU A 165 -14.60 -13.01 14.07
CA LEU A 165 -13.19 -13.37 14.15
C LEU A 165 -12.45 -12.87 12.89
N ALA A 166 -11.29 -12.26 13.09
CA ALA A 166 -10.39 -11.84 12.02
C ALA A 166 -8.93 -12.15 12.38
N LEU A 167 -8.05 -12.23 11.39
CA LEU A 167 -6.61 -12.09 11.60
C LEU A 167 -6.33 -10.66 12.05
N ASP A 168 -5.55 -10.51 13.11
CA ASP A 168 -5.06 -9.22 13.55
C ASP A 168 -3.96 -8.69 12.60
N GLY A 169 -3.70 -7.39 12.67
CA GLY A 169 -2.67 -6.75 11.86
C GLY A 169 -3.17 -6.07 10.58
N THR A 170 -2.21 -5.74 9.72
CA THR A 170 -2.34 -4.88 8.55
C THR A 170 -2.47 -5.71 7.28
N ASP A 171 -3.37 -5.28 6.39
CA ASP A 171 -3.52 -5.84 5.05
C ASP A 171 -2.25 -5.58 4.23
N GLY A 172 -1.71 -6.62 3.58
CA GLY A 172 -0.44 -6.55 2.86
C GLY A 172 0.80 -6.89 3.70
N GLU A 173 0.66 -7.03 5.02
CA GLU A 173 1.77 -7.37 5.93
C GLU A 173 1.52 -8.68 6.70
N GLN A 174 0.36 -8.80 7.37
CA GLN A 174 0.01 -9.99 8.19
C GLN A 174 -1.19 -10.76 7.64
N ARG A 175 -2.02 -10.12 6.80
CA ARG A 175 -3.21 -10.71 6.19
C ARG A 175 -3.41 -10.18 4.77
N GLY A 176 -4.35 -10.78 4.05
CA GLY A 176 -4.57 -10.46 2.65
C GLY A 176 -3.44 -10.99 1.77
N GLU A 177 -3.08 -10.27 0.72
CA GLU A 177 -1.97 -10.65 -0.17
C GLU A 177 -0.64 -10.14 0.42
N VAL A 178 0.26 -11.06 0.80
CA VAL A 178 1.56 -10.72 1.40
C VAL A 178 2.68 -11.23 0.51
N PHE A 179 3.73 -10.43 0.32
CA PHE A 179 4.89 -10.80 -0.50
C PHE A 179 6.17 -10.79 0.34
N VAL A 180 6.97 -11.86 0.22
CA VAL A 180 8.26 -11.98 0.91
C VAL A 180 9.32 -12.49 -0.08
N ASP A 181 10.47 -11.84 -0.08
CA ASP A 181 11.60 -12.19 -0.95
C ASP A 181 12.78 -12.74 -0.12
N PHE A 182 13.09 -14.01 -0.36
CA PHE A 182 14.23 -14.73 0.21
C PHE A 182 15.26 -15.13 -0.86
N SER A 183 15.32 -14.43 -1.99
CA SER A 183 16.27 -14.68 -3.08
C SER A 183 17.71 -14.88 -2.58
N GLU A 184 18.13 -14.08 -1.60
CA GLU A 184 19.47 -14.14 -0.98
C GLU A 184 19.46 -14.50 0.52
N SER A 185 18.30 -14.81 1.10
CA SER A 185 18.16 -15.04 2.55
C SER A 185 18.12 -16.52 2.91
N THR A 186 18.74 -16.86 4.03
CA THR A 186 18.67 -18.18 4.67
C THR A 186 18.14 -18.12 6.10
N THR A 187 17.74 -16.94 6.57
CA THR A 187 17.31 -16.73 7.96
C THR A 187 15.81 -16.91 8.07
N ASP A 188 15.38 -17.61 9.14
CA ASP A 188 13.97 -17.77 9.46
C ASP A 188 13.27 -16.42 9.63
N TYR A 189 12.00 -16.38 9.25
CA TYR A 189 11.17 -15.18 9.28
C TYR A 189 9.77 -15.52 9.78
N GLU A 190 9.25 -14.74 10.72
CA GLU A 190 7.95 -14.97 11.32
C GLU A 190 6.93 -13.94 10.83
N ILE A 191 5.75 -14.42 10.45
CA ILE A 191 4.56 -13.61 10.20
C ILE A 191 3.59 -13.88 11.35
N ASP A 192 3.20 -12.81 12.05
CA ASP A 192 2.17 -12.87 13.09
C ASP A 192 0.80 -13.09 12.43
N ILE A 193 0.18 -14.24 12.70
CA ILE A 193 -1.16 -14.61 12.22
C ILE A 193 -2.14 -14.73 13.40
N THR A 194 -1.92 -13.94 14.46
CA THR A 194 -2.77 -13.87 15.64
C THR A 194 -4.24 -13.64 15.27
N SER A 195 -5.12 -14.42 15.89
CA SER A 195 -6.55 -14.23 15.75
C SER A 195 -7.09 -13.19 16.71
N ARG A 196 -8.10 -12.44 16.28
CA ARG A 196 -8.79 -11.42 17.08
C ARG A 196 -10.30 -11.55 16.95
N LEU A 197 -10.98 -11.60 18.09
CA LEU A 197 -12.42 -11.48 18.20
C LEU A 197 -12.81 -10.01 18.51
N ASP A 198 -13.91 -9.53 17.93
CA ASP A 198 -14.40 -8.17 18.15
C ASP A 198 -14.87 -7.91 19.60
N ILE A 199 -15.25 -8.98 20.30
CA ILE A 199 -15.63 -8.97 21.73
C ILE A 199 -14.66 -9.76 22.60
N ASN A 200 -14.79 -9.61 23.92
CA ASN A 200 -14.20 -10.57 24.85
C ASN A 200 -14.97 -11.89 24.74
N THR A 201 -14.22 -12.98 24.62
CA THR A 201 -14.74 -14.33 24.49
C THR A 201 -15.52 -14.74 25.75
N THR A 202 -16.67 -15.40 25.59
CA THR A 202 -17.53 -15.81 26.72
C THR A 202 -17.45 -17.31 27.04
N GLU A 203 -16.84 -18.10 26.17
CA GLU A 203 -16.56 -19.54 26.31
C GLU A 203 -15.28 -19.86 25.52
N ASP A 204 -14.54 -20.90 25.87
CA ASP A 204 -13.33 -21.27 25.12
C ASP A 204 -13.65 -21.49 23.63
N LEU A 205 -12.89 -20.82 22.75
CA LEU A 205 -13.08 -20.86 21.30
C LEU A 205 -11.86 -21.47 20.62
N SER A 206 -12.05 -22.58 19.92
CA SER A 206 -11.03 -23.14 19.02
C SER A 206 -11.00 -22.34 17.72
N VAL A 207 -9.87 -21.70 17.46
CA VAL A 207 -9.58 -21.02 16.19
C VAL A 207 -8.69 -21.94 15.36
N THR A 208 -9.08 -22.21 14.12
CA THR A 208 -8.40 -23.14 13.21
C THR A 208 -7.75 -22.40 12.04
N TYR A 209 -6.61 -22.89 11.59
CA TYR A 209 -5.87 -22.39 10.42
C TYR A 209 -5.65 -23.55 9.47
N SER A 210 -5.96 -23.36 8.19
CA SER A 210 -5.81 -24.39 7.18
C SER A 210 -5.43 -23.80 5.83
N ILE A 211 -4.76 -24.59 5.00
CA ILE A 211 -4.52 -24.24 3.60
C ILE A 211 -5.87 -24.16 2.87
N ASP A 212 -6.14 -23.04 2.21
CA ASP A 212 -7.38 -22.79 1.47
C ASP A 212 -7.07 -22.45 -0.01
N GLU A 213 -7.03 -23.49 -0.83
CA GLU A 213 -6.81 -23.38 -2.27
C GLU A 213 -7.92 -22.59 -3.01
N SER A 214 -9.06 -22.29 -2.37
CA SER A 214 -10.08 -21.43 -2.99
C SER A 214 -9.63 -19.97 -3.13
N LEU A 215 -8.52 -19.60 -2.48
CA LEU A 215 -7.84 -18.32 -2.64
C LEU A 215 -6.95 -18.24 -3.88
N LEU A 216 -6.76 -19.37 -4.59
CA LEU A 216 -5.84 -19.50 -5.70
C LEU A 216 -6.55 -19.61 -7.05
N THR A 217 -5.92 -19.07 -8.08
CA THR A 217 -6.21 -19.40 -9.49
C THR A 217 -5.72 -20.82 -9.83
N GLU A 218 -6.17 -21.37 -10.96
CA GLU A 218 -5.74 -22.72 -11.38
C GLU A 218 -4.23 -22.80 -11.64
N GLU A 219 -3.60 -21.72 -12.13
CA GLU A 219 -2.13 -21.66 -12.34
C GLU A 219 -1.38 -21.66 -11.00
N GLU A 220 -1.86 -20.88 -10.02
CA GLU A 220 -1.23 -20.74 -8.70
C GLU A 220 -1.29 -22.04 -7.88
N LYS A 221 -2.28 -22.92 -8.12
CA LYS A 221 -2.38 -24.23 -7.43
C LYS A 221 -1.22 -25.16 -7.76
N GLU A 222 -0.61 -25.02 -8.94
CA GLU A 222 0.58 -25.79 -9.32
C GLU A 222 1.85 -25.31 -8.59
N HIS A 223 1.77 -24.15 -7.89
CA HIS A 223 2.89 -23.49 -7.20
C HIS A 223 2.63 -23.30 -5.71
N LEU A 224 1.94 -24.27 -5.08
CA LEU A 224 1.78 -24.30 -3.64
C LEU A 224 3.13 -24.50 -2.94
N LEU A 225 3.37 -23.74 -1.88
CA LEU A 225 4.48 -24.00 -0.98
C LEU A 225 4.11 -25.21 -0.11
N GLU A 226 4.83 -26.32 -0.27
CA GLU A 226 4.58 -27.57 0.47
C GLU A 226 5.54 -27.79 1.65
N GLU A 227 6.70 -27.13 1.66
CA GLU A 227 7.75 -27.28 2.67
C GLU A 227 8.38 -25.94 3.07
N GLY A 228 9.16 -25.95 4.16
CA GLY A 228 9.87 -24.76 4.65
C GLY A 228 8.99 -23.76 5.40
N PHE A 229 7.86 -24.18 5.97
CA PHE A 229 7.07 -23.36 6.89
C PHE A 229 6.47 -24.19 8.03
N ASP A 230 6.06 -23.53 9.11
CA ASP A 230 5.38 -24.13 10.25
C ASP A 230 4.41 -23.13 10.90
N TYR A 231 3.27 -23.60 11.39
CA TYR A 231 2.29 -22.82 12.18
C TYR A 231 1.39 -23.75 12.99
N ALA A 232 0.75 -23.24 14.05
CA ALA A 232 -0.24 -24.03 14.78
C ALA A 232 -1.56 -24.10 13.99
N GLU A 233 -1.97 -25.29 13.56
CA GLU A 233 -3.26 -25.51 12.85
C GLU A 233 -4.48 -25.14 13.71
N SER A 234 -4.33 -25.10 15.03
CA SER A 234 -5.38 -24.65 15.94
C SER A 234 -4.79 -24.01 17.20
N VAL A 235 -5.44 -22.94 17.65
CA VAL A 235 -5.15 -22.25 18.90
C VAL A 235 -6.43 -22.03 19.70
N ASN A 236 -6.30 -21.92 21.02
CA ASN A 236 -7.44 -21.70 21.91
C ASN A 236 -7.52 -20.23 22.33
N LEU A 237 -8.63 -19.58 22.01
CA LEU A 237 -8.98 -18.27 22.54
C LEU A 237 -9.77 -18.46 23.85
N ALA A 238 -9.12 -18.17 24.97
CA ALA A 238 -9.66 -18.42 26.30
C ALA A 238 -10.80 -17.45 26.68
N VAL A 239 -11.65 -17.89 27.61
CA VAL A 239 -12.69 -17.02 28.21
C VAL A 239 -12.12 -15.70 28.72
N GLY A 240 -12.75 -14.59 28.35
CA GLY A 240 -12.37 -13.23 28.72
C GLY A 240 -11.38 -12.57 27.76
N GLU A 241 -10.69 -13.35 26.93
CA GLU A 241 -9.68 -12.86 26.00
C GLU A 241 -10.27 -12.45 24.65
N LYS A 242 -9.54 -11.58 23.94
CA LYS A 242 -9.85 -11.19 22.55
C LYS A 242 -8.88 -11.77 21.53
N TYR A 243 -7.68 -12.13 21.96
CA TYR A 243 -6.58 -12.50 21.09
C TYR A 243 -6.07 -13.91 21.42
N ALA A 244 -5.77 -14.69 20.39
CA ALA A 244 -5.02 -15.93 20.52
C ALA A 244 -3.86 -15.92 19.53
N GLU A 245 -2.65 -15.88 20.09
CA GLU A 245 -1.40 -15.75 19.35
C GLU A 245 -1.15 -16.99 18.48
N ASN A 246 -0.68 -16.76 17.26
CA ASN A 246 -0.19 -17.79 16.36
C ASN A 246 0.82 -17.16 15.40
N TYR A 247 1.85 -17.92 15.02
CA TYR A 247 2.95 -17.42 14.20
C TYR A 247 3.21 -18.40 13.05
N LEU A 248 3.25 -17.86 11.83
CA LEU A 248 3.72 -18.56 10.65
C LEU A 248 5.23 -18.36 10.54
N THR A 249 5.99 -19.41 10.83
CA THR A 249 7.45 -19.40 10.70
C THR A 249 7.82 -19.89 9.30
N LEU A 250 8.51 -19.06 8.53
CA LEU A 250 9.11 -19.38 7.23
C LEU A 250 10.58 -19.74 7.44
N LYS A 251 11.04 -20.82 6.82
CA LYS A 251 12.39 -21.38 6.94
C LYS A 251 13.05 -21.45 5.56
N PRO A 252 13.64 -20.35 5.06
CA PRO A 252 14.17 -20.30 3.69
C PRO A 252 15.24 -21.35 3.38
N SER A 253 15.96 -21.87 4.40
CA SER A 253 16.94 -22.94 4.23
C SER A 253 16.33 -24.30 3.88
N GLU A 254 15.04 -24.48 4.15
CA GLU A 254 14.27 -25.71 3.88
C GLU A 254 13.36 -25.56 2.66
N MET A 255 13.28 -24.37 2.06
CA MET A 255 12.43 -24.09 0.90
C MET A 255 13.15 -24.44 -0.41
N PRO A 256 12.44 -24.98 -1.42
CA PRO A 256 12.97 -25.12 -2.77
C PRO A 256 13.09 -23.75 -3.44
N ASP A 257 14.04 -23.62 -4.37
CA ASP A 257 14.15 -22.42 -5.19
C ASP A 257 12.91 -22.33 -6.11
N GLY A 258 12.29 -21.15 -6.14
CA GLY A 258 11.04 -20.90 -6.85
C GLY A 258 10.25 -19.74 -6.28
N LYS A 259 9.18 -19.39 -6.99
CA LYS A 259 8.11 -18.52 -6.51
C LYS A 259 6.93 -19.40 -6.11
N TRP A 260 6.61 -19.39 -4.82
CA TRP A 260 5.66 -20.29 -4.19
C TRP A 260 4.56 -19.53 -3.47
N ILE A 261 3.41 -20.17 -3.30
CA ILE A 261 2.22 -19.54 -2.71
C ILE A 261 1.70 -20.38 -1.55
N LEU A 262 1.45 -19.74 -0.40
CA LEU A 262 0.87 -20.35 0.78
C LEU A 262 -0.44 -19.63 1.16
N PRO A 263 -1.61 -20.20 0.81
CA PRO A 263 -2.91 -19.62 1.15
C PRO A 263 -3.43 -20.17 2.48
N ILE A 264 -3.36 -19.40 3.56
CA ILE A 264 -3.90 -19.78 4.87
C ILE A 264 -5.24 -19.10 5.09
N ARG A 265 -6.24 -19.86 5.53
CA ARG A 265 -7.51 -19.34 6.03
C ARG A 265 -7.70 -19.67 7.50
N MET A 266 -8.10 -18.66 8.26
CA MET A 266 -8.53 -18.77 9.64
C MET A 266 -10.05 -18.99 9.72
N GLY A 267 -10.46 -19.86 10.64
CA GLY A 267 -11.84 -20.20 10.91
C GLY A 267 -12.08 -20.69 12.33
N THR A 268 -13.26 -21.24 12.56
CA THR A 268 -13.64 -21.88 13.82
C THR A 268 -14.75 -22.90 13.56
N THR A 269 -14.84 -23.92 14.42
CA THR A 269 -15.93 -24.89 14.40
C THR A 269 -17.19 -24.38 15.10
N ASN A 270 -17.12 -23.24 15.83
CA ASN A 270 -18.29 -22.64 16.46
C ASN A 270 -19.13 -21.87 15.42
N GLU A 271 -20.24 -22.47 14.99
CA GLU A 271 -21.18 -21.87 14.03
C GLU A 271 -21.84 -20.58 14.52
N LYS A 272 -21.74 -20.23 15.82
CA LYS A 272 -22.23 -18.97 16.39
C LYS A 272 -21.17 -17.86 16.39
N VAL A 273 -19.96 -18.13 15.90
CA VAL A 273 -18.96 -17.11 15.59
C VAL A 273 -18.85 -16.95 14.07
N GLY A 274 -18.79 -15.71 13.61
CA GLY A 274 -18.56 -15.37 12.20
C GLY A 274 -17.07 -15.17 11.94
N THR A 275 -16.68 -15.21 10.67
CA THR A 275 -15.36 -14.77 10.24
C THR A 275 -15.50 -13.55 9.34
N ASP A 276 -14.58 -12.61 9.49
CA ASP A 276 -14.46 -11.47 8.58
C ASP A 276 -13.90 -11.96 7.24
N LYS A 277 -14.70 -11.91 6.18
CA LYS A 277 -14.30 -12.47 4.87
C LYS A 277 -13.11 -11.76 4.25
N ASP A 278 -12.90 -10.49 4.61
CA ASP A 278 -11.84 -9.67 4.06
C ASP A 278 -10.56 -9.74 4.93
N ALA A 279 -10.67 -10.31 6.14
CA ALA A 279 -9.59 -10.34 7.11
C ALA A 279 -9.34 -11.71 7.75
N ASN A 280 -9.97 -12.79 7.27
CA ASN A 280 -9.74 -14.15 7.80
C ASN A 280 -8.77 -15.00 6.98
N TRP A 281 -7.97 -14.38 6.12
CA TRP A 281 -7.08 -15.10 5.22
C TRP A 281 -5.77 -14.36 4.97
N LEU A 282 -4.76 -15.13 4.58
CA LEU A 282 -3.42 -14.73 4.17
C LEU A 282 -3.09 -15.51 2.90
N LYS A 283 -2.81 -14.83 1.78
CA LYS A 283 -2.20 -15.42 0.59
C LYS A 283 -0.77 -14.93 0.50
N LEU A 284 0.15 -15.72 1.04
CA LEU A 284 1.57 -15.40 1.06
C LEU A 284 2.20 -15.84 -0.27
N THR A 285 2.88 -14.93 -0.96
CA THR A 285 3.79 -15.23 -2.08
C THR A 285 5.22 -15.12 -1.59
N VAL A 286 6.00 -16.18 -1.76
CA VAL A 286 7.41 -16.25 -1.38
C VAL A 286 8.26 -16.45 -2.62
N VAL A 287 9.36 -15.71 -2.75
CA VAL A 287 10.39 -15.96 -3.77
C VAL A 287 11.66 -16.47 -3.08
N LYS A 288 12.23 -17.57 -3.58
CA LYS A 288 13.45 -18.18 -3.06
C LYS A 288 14.39 -18.51 -4.23
N GLY A 289 15.65 -18.07 -4.13
CA GLY A 289 16.65 -18.26 -5.18
C GLY A 289 16.50 -17.28 -6.36
N THR A 290 17.43 -17.38 -7.32
CA THR A 290 17.45 -16.54 -8.53
C THR A 290 17.83 -17.38 -9.75
N LEU A 291 17.53 -16.87 -10.96
CA LEU A 291 17.96 -17.49 -12.21
C LEU A 291 19.42 -17.18 -12.59
N ASP A 292 20.17 -16.45 -11.77
CA ASP A 292 21.50 -15.93 -12.12
C ASP A 292 22.52 -17.04 -12.36
N ALA A 293 22.41 -18.16 -11.64
CA ALA A 293 23.27 -19.33 -11.84
C ALA A 293 22.88 -20.15 -13.09
N GLN A 294 21.63 -20.04 -13.54
CA GLN A 294 21.11 -20.81 -14.68
C GLN A 294 21.38 -20.12 -16.02
N ILE A 295 21.49 -18.79 -16.00
CA ILE A 295 21.68 -17.96 -17.20
C ILE A 295 23.14 -17.52 -17.27
N THR A 296 23.89 -18.11 -18.20
CA THR A 296 25.24 -17.69 -18.53
C THR A 296 25.20 -16.76 -19.72
N PHE A 297 25.49 -15.48 -19.52
CA PHE A 297 25.66 -14.54 -20.61
C PHE A 297 26.87 -14.91 -21.48
N GLU A 298 26.65 -15.05 -22.79
CA GLU A 298 27.73 -15.33 -23.73
C GLU A 298 28.53 -14.04 -23.98
N THR A 299 29.85 -14.14 -24.12
CA THR A 299 30.66 -13.00 -24.55
C THR A 299 30.33 -12.64 -26.00
N SER A 300 29.25 -11.90 -26.21
CA SER A 300 28.92 -11.26 -27.48
C SER A 300 29.59 -9.90 -27.56
N ASP A 301 29.80 -9.41 -28.78
CA ASP A 301 30.28 -8.04 -29.05
C ASP A 301 29.25 -6.95 -28.66
N TYR A 302 28.16 -7.34 -27.98
CA TYR A 302 27.06 -6.47 -27.60
C TYR A 302 26.88 -6.38 -26.09
N LEU A 303 27.54 -7.21 -25.27
CA LEU A 303 27.31 -7.18 -23.83
C LEU A 303 28.17 -6.13 -23.11
N GLN A 304 27.54 -5.43 -22.17
CA GLN A 304 28.22 -4.67 -21.14
C GLN A 304 27.57 -4.96 -19.78
N GLY A 305 28.20 -5.84 -19.00
CA GLY A 305 27.56 -6.46 -17.83
C GLY A 305 26.49 -7.46 -18.27
N SER A 306 25.29 -7.36 -17.71
CA SER A 306 24.11 -8.15 -18.11
C SER A 306 23.23 -7.45 -19.14
N ASP A 307 23.57 -6.23 -19.55
CA ASP A 307 22.81 -5.46 -20.54
C ASP A 307 23.35 -5.74 -21.96
N VAL A 308 22.43 -5.88 -22.91
CA VAL A 308 22.73 -5.96 -24.35
C VAL A 308 22.70 -4.55 -24.94
N ILE A 309 23.80 -4.13 -25.54
CA ILE A 309 24.02 -2.79 -26.09
C ILE A 309 24.29 -2.88 -27.58
N LEU A 310 23.40 -2.29 -28.36
CA LEU A 310 23.42 -2.32 -29.82
C LEU A 310 23.63 -0.91 -30.38
N SER A 311 24.36 -0.81 -31.48
CA SER A 311 24.34 0.38 -32.33
C SER A 311 22.96 0.57 -32.97
N SER A 312 22.64 1.81 -33.36
CA SER A 312 21.41 2.13 -34.10
C SER A 312 21.25 1.34 -35.39
N GLU A 313 22.37 0.93 -36.00
CA GLU A 313 22.41 0.25 -37.29
C GLU A 313 22.25 -1.27 -37.19
N ASN A 314 22.35 -1.85 -35.98
CA ASN A 314 22.22 -3.28 -35.79
C ASN A 314 20.78 -3.74 -36.11
N THR A 315 20.68 -4.62 -37.09
CA THR A 315 19.56 -5.54 -37.28
C THR A 315 20.11 -6.93 -37.07
N LEU A 316 19.54 -7.66 -36.13
CA LEU A 316 20.01 -8.98 -35.71
C LEU A 316 18.94 -10.01 -36.05
N THR A 317 19.36 -11.21 -36.40
CA THR A 317 18.46 -12.34 -36.58
C THR A 317 19.00 -13.49 -35.77
N ASP A 318 18.23 -13.90 -34.78
CA ASP A 318 18.53 -15.04 -33.92
C ASP A 318 19.91 -14.96 -33.25
N GLU A 319 20.30 -13.75 -32.81
CA GLU A 319 21.58 -13.52 -32.14
C GLU A 319 21.53 -14.07 -30.72
N THR A 320 22.45 -14.97 -30.38
CA THR A 320 22.55 -15.56 -29.04
C THR A 320 23.12 -14.55 -28.05
N ILE A 321 22.39 -14.28 -26.97
CA ILE A 321 22.81 -13.35 -25.90
C ILE A 321 23.13 -14.05 -24.58
N ALA A 322 22.56 -15.22 -24.35
CA ALA A 322 22.82 -16.03 -23.18
C ALA A 322 22.56 -17.51 -23.45
N ARG A 323 23.17 -18.37 -22.64
CA ARG A 323 22.92 -19.82 -22.58
C ARG A 323 22.28 -20.19 -21.27
N ILE A 324 21.48 -21.24 -21.32
CA ILE A 324 20.79 -21.82 -20.18
C ILE A 324 21.51 -23.11 -19.82
N SER A 325 21.86 -23.30 -18.55
CA SER A 325 22.57 -24.50 -18.08
C SER A 325 21.70 -25.77 -18.05
N GLU A 326 20.38 -25.61 -18.00
CA GLU A 326 19.40 -26.69 -17.86
C GLU A 326 18.36 -26.67 -18.98
N SER A 327 17.57 -27.75 -19.10
CA SER A 327 16.43 -27.82 -20.03
C SER A 327 15.21 -27.06 -19.47
N SER A 328 15.42 -25.86 -18.93
CA SER A 328 14.35 -24.99 -18.42
C SER A 328 13.54 -24.46 -19.61
N ASP A 329 12.22 -24.36 -19.43
CA ASP A 329 11.32 -23.79 -20.44
C ASP A 329 10.94 -22.38 -19.99
N PHE A 330 11.39 -21.37 -20.75
CA PHE A 330 11.13 -19.97 -20.41
C PHE A 330 10.01 -19.38 -21.25
N SER A 331 9.16 -18.60 -20.60
CA SER A 331 8.31 -17.62 -21.27
C SER A 331 8.95 -16.24 -21.23
N PHE A 332 8.65 -15.41 -22.24
CA PHE A 332 9.23 -14.09 -22.41
C PHE A 332 8.15 -13.03 -22.47
N THR A 333 8.34 -11.96 -21.70
CA THR A 333 7.58 -10.71 -21.84
C THR A 333 8.56 -9.59 -22.18
N VAL A 334 8.20 -8.71 -23.13
CA VAL A 334 9.02 -7.57 -23.51
C VAL A 334 8.30 -6.27 -23.18
N THR A 335 8.92 -5.46 -22.33
CA THR A 335 8.44 -4.12 -21.98
C THR A 335 9.33 -3.07 -22.64
N TYR A 336 8.74 -2.03 -23.22
CA TYR A 336 9.47 -0.99 -23.96
C TYR A 336 9.39 0.38 -23.28
N ASN A 337 10.42 1.20 -23.46
CA ASN A 337 10.42 2.60 -23.00
C ASN A 337 9.50 3.55 -23.81
N SER A 338 8.86 3.04 -24.87
CA SER A 338 7.91 3.78 -25.69
C SER A 338 6.69 2.92 -26.03
N GLU A 339 5.49 3.45 -25.82
CA GLU A 339 4.23 2.76 -26.08
C GLU A 339 4.09 2.38 -27.57
N GLY A 340 3.61 1.16 -27.84
CA GLY A 340 3.39 0.65 -29.20
C GLY A 340 4.67 0.25 -29.96
N ALA A 341 5.83 0.27 -29.32
CA ALA A 341 7.05 -0.27 -29.89
C ALA A 341 6.98 -1.80 -29.99
N ASN A 342 7.55 -2.33 -31.08
CA ASN A 342 7.77 -3.75 -31.29
C ASN A 342 8.96 -3.91 -32.25
N TRP A 343 10.17 -3.93 -31.70
CA TRP A 343 11.40 -4.01 -32.49
C TRP A 343 12.35 -5.12 -32.03
N LEU A 344 12.00 -5.81 -30.94
CA LEU A 344 12.81 -6.84 -30.30
C LEU A 344 11.94 -8.08 -30.05
N THR A 345 12.39 -9.22 -30.57
CA THR A 345 11.73 -10.51 -30.35
C THR A 345 12.73 -11.46 -29.69
N PRO A 346 12.55 -11.81 -28.40
CA PRO A 346 13.31 -12.88 -27.78
C PRO A 346 12.71 -14.24 -28.17
N LYS A 347 13.56 -15.26 -28.20
CA LYS A 347 13.14 -16.66 -28.28
C LYS A 347 14.14 -17.55 -27.54
N GLN A 348 13.69 -18.74 -27.18
CA GLN A 348 14.55 -19.81 -26.72
C GLN A 348 14.68 -20.87 -27.82
N GLU A 349 15.91 -21.23 -28.19
CA GLU A 349 16.17 -22.31 -29.14
C GLU A 349 17.49 -23.02 -28.79
N ASN A 350 17.49 -24.35 -28.77
CA ASN A 350 18.68 -25.19 -28.52
C ASN A 350 19.46 -24.85 -27.22
N GLY A 351 18.77 -24.44 -26.15
CA GLY A 351 19.40 -24.06 -24.87
C GLY A 351 20.01 -22.64 -24.87
N GLU A 352 19.71 -21.85 -25.89
CA GLU A 352 20.18 -20.47 -26.03
C GLU A 352 18.99 -19.50 -25.98
N ILE A 353 19.21 -18.36 -25.33
CA ILE A 353 18.33 -17.20 -25.40
C ILE A 353 18.84 -16.35 -26.56
N GLN A 354 17.99 -16.21 -27.58
CA GLN A 354 18.28 -15.49 -28.80
C GLN A 354 17.39 -14.26 -28.93
N ILE A 355 17.90 -13.22 -29.57
CA ILE A 355 17.14 -12.03 -29.91
C ILE A 355 17.15 -11.76 -31.41
N THR A 356 16.01 -11.30 -31.91
CA THR A 356 15.88 -10.72 -33.25
C THR A 356 15.53 -9.24 -33.11
N VAL A 357 16.26 -8.41 -33.86
CA VAL A 357 16.09 -6.95 -33.90
C VAL A 357 15.66 -6.56 -35.31
N ASP A 358 14.36 -6.30 -35.47
CA ASP A 358 13.71 -6.22 -36.78
C ASP A 358 14.06 -4.95 -37.57
N SER A 359 14.50 -3.89 -36.88
CA SER A 359 14.73 -2.60 -37.50
C SER A 359 15.83 -1.80 -36.81
N LYS A 360 16.49 -0.97 -37.63
CA LYS A 360 17.40 0.07 -37.17
C LYS A 360 16.66 1.13 -36.35
N ASN A 361 17.33 1.71 -35.37
CA ASN A 361 16.84 2.91 -34.71
C ASN A 361 17.15 4.14 -35.58
N SER A 362 16.12 4.71 -36.21
CA SER A 362 16.26 5.92 -37.03
C SER A 362 16.25 7.23 -36.23
N SER A 363 15.97 7.15 -34.92
CA SER A 363 15.92 8.30 -34.03
C SER A 363 17.32 8.85 -33.78
N ILE A 364 17.47 10.15 -33.96
CA ILE A 364 18.67 10.90 -33.57
C ILE A 364 18.57 11.47 -32.15
N TRP A 365 17.47 11.18 -31.45
CA TRP A 365 17.15 11.77 -30.14
C TRP A 365 16.97 10.75 -29.04
N GLN A 366 16.48 9.55 -29.34
CA GLN A 366 16.07 8.60 -28.32
C GLN A 366 16.61 7.22 -28.63
N GLU A 367 17.29 6.66 -27.64
CA GLU A 367 17.62 5.25 -27.62
C GLU A 367 16.33 4.45 -27.47
N ARG A 368 16.29 3.28 -28.09
CA ARG A 368 15.26 2.30 -27.78
C ARG A 368 15.75 1.46 -26.61
N VAL A 369 14.89 1.28 -25.62
CA VAL A 369 15.17 0.42 -24.47
C VAL A 369 14.03 -0.57 -24.34
N ALA A 370 14.38 -1.84 -24.22
CA ALA A 370 13.47 -2.92 -23.94
C ALA A 370 13.99 -3.73 -22.76
N THR A 371 13.09 -4.18 -21.89
CA THR A 371 13.38 -5.16 -20.85
C THR A 371 12.71 -6.47 -21.24
N ILE A 372 13.52 -7.51 -21.43
CA ILE A 372 13.06 -8.88 -21.59
C ILE A 372 12.94 -9.46 -20.18
N THR A 373 11.73 -9.75 -19.73
CA THR A 373 11.48 -10.53 -18.51
C THR A 373 11.34 -11.98 -18.90
N LEU A 374 12.30 -12.80 -18.45
CA LEU A 374 12.27 -14.25 -18.56
C LEU A 374 11.54 -14.79 -17.32
N LYS A 375 10.53 -15.62 -17.52
CA LYS A 375 9.86 -16.38 -16.46
C LYS A 375 10.12 -17.87 -16.70
N ASP A 376 10.72 -18.55 -15.72
CA ASP A 376 10.83 -20.00 -15.74
C ASP A 376 9.42 -20.60 -15.55
N ASN A 377 8.97 -21.39 -16.52
CA ASN A 377 7.63 -21.99 -16.48
C ASN A 377 7.50 -23.08 -15.41
N VAL A 378 8.61 -23.57 -14.84
CA VAL A 378 8.62 -24.65 -13.82
C VAL A 378 8.63 -24.10 -12.41
N ASN A 379 9.47 -23.10 -12.10
CA ASN A 379 9.63 -22.58 -10.74
C ASN A 379 9.17 -21.12 -10.59
N TRP A 380 8.73 -20.47 -11.67
CA TRP A 380 8.24 -19.08 -11.70
C TRP A 380 9.21 -18.02 -11.20
N LEU A 381 10.51 -18.34 -11.14
CA LEU A 381 11.52 -17.32 -10.97
C LEU A 381 11.59 -16.46 -12.22
N GLU A 382 11.89 -15.18 -12.01
CA GLU A 382 11.97 -14.20 -13.08
C GLU A 382 13.38 -13.58 -13.13
N LYS A 383 13.81 -13.23 -14.35
CA LYS A 383 15.04 -12.47 -14.57
C LYS A 383 14.82 -11.44 -15.67
N ASP A 384 15.28 -10.23 -15.43
CA ASP A 384 15.26 -9.17 -16.43
C ASP A 384 16.60 -9.07 -17.18
N ILE A 385 16.52 -8.93 -18.50
CA ILE A 385 17.62 -8.56 -19.38
C ILE A 385 17.26 -7.26 -20.09
N THR A 386 18.08 -6.24 -19.91
CA THR A 386 17.87 -4.95 -20.60
C THR A 386 18.59 -4.95 -21.95
N VAL A 387 17.87 -4.60 -23.01
CA VAL A 387 18.39 -4.43 -24.37
C VAL A 387 18.24 -2.97 -24.79
N ARG A 388 19.36 -2.36 -25.20
CA ARG A 388 19.43 -0.95 -25.62
C ARG A 388 19.88 -0.88 -27.07
N GLN A 389 19.16 -0.14 -27.90
CA GLN A 389 19.57 0.20 -29.26
C GLN A 389 19.84 1.71 -29.34
N GLY A 390 21.10 2.07 -29.55
CA GLY A 390 21.59 3.45 -29.54
C GLY A 390 20.92 4.36 -30.57
N ILE A 391 21.19 5.67 -30.47
CA ILE A 391 20.71 6.66 -31.43
C ILE A 391 21.47 6.62 -32.74
N LYS A 392 20.79 7.02 -33.82
CA LYS A 392 21.37 7.11 -35.15
C LYS A 392 22.64 7.95 -35.17
N ASP A 393 23.64 7.50 -35.93
CA ASP A 393 24.94 8.14 -36.17
C ASP A 393 25.88 8.21 -34.94
N ALA A 394 25.47 7.70 -33.77
CA ALA A 394 26.32 7.67 -32.58
C ALA A 394 27.35 6.53 -32.60
N GLY A 395 27.05 5.39 -33.25
CA GLY A 395 27.84 4.16 -33.15
C GLY A 395 27.35 3.29 -31.99
N LEU A 396 28.11 2.24 -31.64
CA LEU A 396 27.81 1.44 -30.45
C LEU A 396 28.25 2.23 -29.22
N THR A 397 27.29 2.88 -28.55
CA THR A 397 27.56 3.74 -27.39
C THR A 397 27.52 2.89 -26.12
N LEU A 398 28.53 3.02 -25.27
CA LEU A 398 28.59 2.29 -23.99
C LEU A 398 27.38 2.62 -23.09
N ASN A 399 27.03 1.68 -22.22
CA ASN A 399 25.91 1.79 -21.29
C ASN A 399 26.13 2.89 -20.24
N LYS A 400 25.51 4.04 -20.47
CA LYS A 400 25.61 5.19 -19.57
C LYS A 400 24.92 5.00 -18.22
N ALA A 401 24.05 3.99 -18.06
CA ALA A 401 23.48 3.65 -16.75
C ALA A 401 24.56 3.18 -15.76
N LEU A 402 25.72 2.74 -16.25
CA LEU A 402 26.86 2.33 -15.44
C LEU A 402 27.84 3.47 -15.15
N TRP A 403 27.61 4.67 -15.72
CA TRP A 403 28.59 5.75 -15.65
C TRP A 403 28.44 6.58 -14.37
N ASN A 404 29.57 7.12 -13.92
CA ASN A 404 29.62 8.13 -12.87
C ASN A 404 30.75 9.14 -13.10
N ILE A 405 30.69 10.32 -12.47
CA ILE A 405 31.83 11.23 -12.40
C ILE A 405 32.47 11.13 -11.01
N VAL A 406 33.66 10.56 -10.96
CA VAL A 406 34.38 10.23 -9.71
C VAL A 406 35.49 11.23 -9.36
N GLY A 407 35.75 12.20 -10.24
CA GLY A 407 36.75 13.24 -10.02
C GLY A 407 36.53 14.42 -10.97
N TYR A 408 36.92 15.62 -10.53
CA TYR A 408 36.73 16.83 -11.32
C TYR A 408 37.60 17.99 -10.79
N SER A 409 37.84 18.99 -11.63
CA SER A 409 38.62 20.20 -11.26
C SER A 409 37.82 21.20 -10.43
N ASP A 410 38.50 22.10 -9.70
CA ASP A 410 37.89 23.23 -8.98
C ASP A 410 36.99 24.12 -9.85
N ASN A 411 37.32 24.26 -11.15
CA ASN A 411 36.54 25.05 -12.11
C ASN A 411 35.08 24.60 -12.25
N VAL A 412 34.76 23.37 -11.84
CA VAL A 412 33.41 22.79 -11.94
C VAL A 412 32.84 22.33 -10.60
N ALA A 413 33.58 22.50 -9.50
CA ALA A 413 33.21 21.95 -8.20
C ALA A 413 31.82 22.40 -7.72
N GLY A 414 31.46 23.67 -7.98
CA GLY A 414 30.13 24.22 -7.65
C GLY A 414 28.96 23.68 -8.48
N LYS A 415 29.20 22.74 -9.41
CA LYS A 415 28.20 22.19 -10.35
C LYS A 415 28.04 20.67 -10.23
N ALA A 416 28.66 20.04 -9.22
CA ALA A 416 28.74 18.57 -9.12
C ALA A 416 27.37 17.87 -9.17
N ASN A 417 26.34 18.46 -8.59
CA ASN A 417 24.96 17.94 -8.62
C ASN A 417 24.28 17.99 -9.99
N THR A 418 24.95 18.47 -11.04
CA THR A 418 24.43 18.54 -12.42
C THR A 418 25.21 17.69 -13.41
N PHE A 419 26.27 17.01 -12.96
CA PHE A 419 27.17 16.25 -13.82
C PHE A 419 26.53 15.05 -14.50
N PHE A 420 25.52 14.45 -13.85
CA PHE A 420 24.74 13.36 -14.42
C PHE A 420 24.18 13.68 -15.81
N LYS A 421 23.90 14.97 -16.09
CA LYS A 421 23.42 15.45 -17.39
C LYS A 421 24.37 15.17 -18.55
N LEU A 422 25.65 14.91 -18.28
CA LEU A 422 26.61 14.55 -19.31
C LEU A 422 26.44 13.11 -19.81
N TYR A 423 25.64 12.28 -19.12
CA TYR A 423 25.44 10.87 -19.42
C TYR A 423 24.05 10.34 -19.00
N ASP A 424 23.05 11.18 -18.76
CA ASP A 424 21.71 10.72 -18.31
C ASP A 424 20.81 10.25 -19.46
N ASN A 425 21.26 10.41 -20.71
CA ASN A 425 20.48 10.12 -21.91
C ASN A 425 19.09 10.81 -21.89
N PHE A 426 18.97 12.00 -21.27
CA PHE A 426 17.72 12.74 -21.25
C PHE A 426 17.59 13.65 -22.48
N TRP A 427 16.65 13.30 -23.37
CA TRP A 427 16.42 14.00 -24.63
C TRP A 427 14.97 14.47 -24.74
N PRO A 428 14.65 15.70 -24.31
CA PRO A 428 13.31 16.23 -24.50
C PRO A 428 13.01 16.38 -26.00
N ALA A 429 11.75 16.24 -26.39
CA ALA A 429 11.28 16.39 -27.78
C ALA A 429 11.70 17.74 -28.43
N ASN A 430 12.09 18.72 -27.61
CA ASN A 430 12.76 19.93 -28.04
C ASN A 430 13.75 20.40 -26.95
N ARG A 431 15.08 20.35 -27.19
CA ARG A 431 16.07 20.91 -26.24
C ARG A 431 15.89 22.44 -26.02
N ALA A 432 15.08 23.14 -26.83
CA ALA A 432 14.63 24.52 -26.58
C ALA A 432 13.73 24.69 -25.36
N GLN A 433 12.93 23.68 -25.01
CA GLN A 433 11.94 23.79 -23.93
C GLN A 433 12.51 23.66 -22.52
N SER A 434 13.81 23.33 -22.41
CA SER A 434 14.55 23.34 -21.14
C SER A 434 14.60 24.71 -20.46
N ASP A 435 14.19 25.78 -21.15
CA ASP A 435 14.24 27.17 -20.70
C ASP A 435 12.89 27.71 -20.14
N THR A 436 11.88 26.86 -19.88
CA THR A 436 10.55 27.28 -19.39
C THR A 436 10.50 27.71 -17.91
N GLY A 437 11.63 28.13 -17.33
CA GLY A 437 11.66 28.85 -16.05
C GLY A 437 11.71 27.99 -14.78
N ALA A 438 11.72 26.66 -14.89
CA ALA A 438 12.09 25.78 -13.78
C ALA A 438 13.62 25.70 -13.72
N LYS A 439 14.27 26.28 -12.70
CA LYS A 439 15.74 26.31 -12.57
C LYS A 439 16.45 24.93 -12.55
N ASN A 440 15.70 23.83 -12.59
CA ASN A 440 16.20 22.45 -12.62
C ASN A 440 15.96 21.73 -13.98
N SER A 441 15.49 22.40 -15.04
CA SER A 441 15.15 21.77 -16.34
C SER A 441 16.23 21.85 -17.44
N LEU A 442 17.40 22.44 -17.16
CA LEU A 442 18.48 22.59 -18.16
C LEU A 442 19.21 21.25 -18.39
N SER A 443 19.25 20.77 -19.64
CA SER A 443 19.87 19.50 -20.05
C SER A 443 21.36 19.63 -20.43
N TYR A 444 22.07 20.61 -19.86
CA TYR A 444 23.48 20.90 -20.18
C TYR A 444 24.27 21.30 -18.94
N ILE A 445 25.59 21.28 -19.07
CA ILE A 445 26.53 21.94 -18.15
C ILE A 445 27.03 23.24 -18.74
N GLU A 446 27.18 24.27 -17.90
CA GLU A 446 27.81 25.55 -18.25
C GLU A 446 28.80 25.91 -17.15
N VAL A 447 30.02 26.25 -17.57
CA VAL A 447 31.15 26.54 -16.70
C VAL A 447 31.95 27.71 -17.25
N ASP A 448 32.60 28.46 -16.35
CA ASP A 448 33.40 29.62 -16.73
C ASP A 448 34.57 29.25 -17.64
N LYS A 449 35.13 30.25 -18.34
CA LYS A 449 36.31 30.07 -19.19
C LYS A 449 37.47 29.46 -18.41
N ALA A 450 38.04 28.41 -18.98
CA ALA A 450 39.22 27.73 -18.45
C ALA A 450 40.45 27.96 -19.34
N SER A 451 41.63 27.82 -18.74
CA SER A 451 42.93 27.92 -19.42
C SER A 451 43.63 26.56 -19.43
N GLU A 452 44.64 26.38 -20.26
CA GLU A 452 45.38 25.11 -20.35
C GLU A 452 46.01 24.70 -19.00
N GLY A 453 46.54 25.66 -18.24
CA GLY A 453 47.12 25.41 -16.91
C GLY A 453 46.09 25.15 -15.82
N THR A 454 44.82 25.49 -16.05
CA THR A 454 43.70 25.29 -15.13
C THR A 454 42.46 24.88 -15.92
N PRO A 455 42.43 23.68 -16.53
CA PRO A 455 41.35 23.27 -17.41
C PRO A 455 40.11 22.89 -16.61
N VAL A 456 38.96 22.85 -17.29
CA VAL A 456 37.78 22.14 -16.78
C VAL A 456 38.04 20.65 -16.94
N GLN A 457 37.98 19.90 -15.85
CA GLN A 457 38.26 18.47 -15.86
C GLN A 457 37.10 17.65 -15.30
N PHE A 458 36.81 16.54 -15.98
CA PHE A 458 35.90 15.49 -15.54
C PHE A 458 36.58 14.14 -15.65
N VAL A 459 36.43 13.30 -14.63
CA VAL A 459 36.85 11.90 -14.62
C VAL A 459 35.60 11.03 -14.61
N PHE A 460 35.33 10.42 -15.75
CA PHE A 460 34.25 9.46 -15.95
C PHE A 460 34.72 8.07 -15.54
N ASP A 461 33.96 7.42 -14.68
CA ASP A 461 33.97 5.98 -14.48
C ASP A 461 32.93 5.38 -15.43
N LEU A 462 33.34 4.48 -16.31
CA LEU A 462 32.45 3.83 -17.29
C LEU A 462 31.80 2.55 -16.75
N GLY A 463 32.04 2.20 -15.49
CA GLY A 463 31.65 0.95 -14.86
C GLY A 463 32.71 -0.14 -15.01
N GLU A 464 32.51 -1.26 -14.31
CA GLU A 464 33.41 -2.41 -14.41
C GLU A 464 33.35 -3.07 -15.79
N ASN A 465 34.52 -3.48 -16.29
CA ASN A 465 34.68 -4.20 -17.56
C ASN A 465 33.94 -3.52 -18.73
N PRO A 466 34.26 -2.26 -19.07
CA PRO A 466 33.57 -1.57 -20.16
C PRO A 466 33.78 -2.30 -21.49
N HIS A 467 32.74 -2.31 -22.32
CA HIS A 467 32.85 -2.80 -23.69
C HIS A 467 33.94 -2.01 -24.45
N ALA A 468 34.54 -2.63 -25.45
CA ALA A 468 35.61 -1.99 -26.21
C ALA A 468 35.11 -0.75 -26.95
N TYR A 469 35.93 0.31 -26.99
CA TYR A 469 35.63 1.59 -27.64
C TYR A 469 36.86 2.18 -28.31
N ASN A 470 36.66 3.08 -29.28
CA ASN A 470 37.75 3.75 -29.98
C ASN A 470 37.53 5.26 -30.18
N ALA A 471 36.40 5.81 -29.73
CA ALA A 471 36.09 7.23 -29.88
C ALA A 471 35.41 7.83 -28.64
N VAL A 472 35.75 9.09 -28.37
CA VAL A 472 35.01 9.96 -27.43
C VAL A 472 34.28 11.04 -28.23
N GLY A 473 32.98 11.19 -27.99
CA GLY A 473 32.13 12.19 -28.62
C GLY A 473 31.78 13.32 -27.67
N LEU A 474 32.00 14.55 -28.10
CA LEU A 474 31.53 15.76 -27.39
C LEU A 474 30.29 16.31 -28.10
N MET A 475 29.17 16.40 -27.37
CA MET A 475 28.01 17.12 -27.86
C MET A 475 28.00 18.54 -27.29
N PRO A 476 28.12 19.56 -28.15
CA PRO A 476 28.08 20.94 -27.68
C PRO A 476 26.65 21.31 -27.29
N ARG A 477 26.49 22.42 -26.56
CA ARG A 477 25.16 22.99 -26.36
C ARG A 477 24.56 23.40 -27.71
N LEU A 478 23.57 22.67 -28.21
CA LEU A 478 23.04 22.88 -29.56
C LEU A 478 22.45 24.28 -29.78
N GLN A 479 21.93 24.91 -28.73
CA GLN A 479 21.41 26.28 -28.80
C GLN A 479 22.53 27.34 -28.93
N TRP A 480 23.71 27.06 -28.35
CA TRP A 480 24.83 27.99 -28.20
C TRP A 480 26.17 27.29 -28.50
N ILE A 481 26.32 26.79 -29.73
CA ILE A 481 27.52 26.04 -30.13
C ILE A 481 28.81 26.87 -29.98
N GLY A 482 28.76 28.20 -30.08
CA GLY A 482 29.93 29.06 -29.81
C GLY A 482 30.50 28.93 -28.38
N ASN A 483 29.73 28.41 -27.44
CA ASN A 483 30.21 28.17 -26.07
C ASN A 483 30.89 26.80 -25.95
N SER A 484 31.21 26.12 -27.06
CA SER A 484 31.96 24.86 -27.02
C SER A 484 33.42 25.08 -26.58
N PRO A 485 34.05 24.09 -25.93
CA PRO A 485 35.47 24.16 -25.64
C PRO A 485 36.30 24.22 -26.93
N LYS A 486 37.41 24.98 -26.91
CA LYS A 486 38.28 25.07 -28.10
C LYS A 486 39.28 23.93 -28.15
N TYR A 487 39.84 23.57 -27.00
CA TYR A 487 40.87 22.56 -26.87
C TYR A 487 40.46 21.51 -25.84
N MET A 488 41.03 20.32 -26.00
CA MET A 488 40.86 19.24 -25.04
C MET A 488 42.12 18.41 -24.90
N LYS A 489 42.14 17.59 -23.84
CA LYS A 489 43.09 16.52 -23.57
C LYS A 489 42.30 15.30 -23.10
N ILE A 490 42.66 14.12 -23.59
CA ILE A 490 42.02 12.85 -23.21
C ILE A 490 43.08 11.94 -22.59
N GLU A 491 42.79 11.47 -21.39
CA GLU A 491 43.62 10.51 -20.68
C GLU A 491 42.76 9.34 -20.22
N LEU A 492 43.33 8.14 -20.25
CA LEU A 492 42.66 6.90 -19.89
C LEU A 492 43.38 6.24 -18.71
N SER A 493 42.63 5.49 -17.89
CA SER A 493 43.16 4.77 -16.75
C SER A 493 42.30 3.55 -16.43
N ASP A 494 42.92 2.49 -15.89
CA ASP A 494 42.20 1.32 -15.37
C ASP A 494 41.91 1.43 -13.87
N ASP A 495 42.69 2.24 -13.14
CA ASP A 495 42.68 2.30 -11.67
C ASP A 495 42.43 3.70 -11.10
N ASN A 496 42.19 4.69 -11.97
CA ASN A 496 42.01 6.11 -11.62
C ASN A 496 43.27 6.75 -10.98
N ILE A 497 44.44 6.11 -11.09
CA ILE A 497 45.72 6.55 -10.52
C ILE A 497 46.74 6.74 -11.64
N ASP A 498 46.96 5.70 -12.45
CA ASP A 498 47.91 5.69 -13.55
C ASP A 498 47.22 6.12 -14.85
N TRP A 499 47.64 7.27 -15.37
CA TRP A 499 46.99 7.92 -16.51
C TRP A 499 47.83 7.86 -17.77
N ARG A 500 47.22 7.39 -18.85
CA ARG A 500 47.80 7.36 -20.19
C ARG A 500 47.20 8.47 -21.05
N LEU A 501 48.06 9.38 -21.54
CA LEU A 501 47.68 10.31 -22.60
C LEU A 501 47.37 9.53 -23.89
N VAL A 502 46.23 9.85 -24.50
CA VAL A 502 45.89 9.41 -25.85
C VAL A 502 46.01 10.62 -26.78
N GLY A 503 46.56 10.45 -27.98
CA GLY A 503 46.76 11.54 -28.93
C GLY A 503 47.67 12.66 -28.37
N ASP A 504 47.33 13.91 -28.68
CA ASP A 504 48.12 15.08 -28.31
C ASP A 504 47.70 15.67 -26.94
N GLU A 505 48.66 16.32 -26.25
CA GLU A 505 48.41 17.06 -25.00
C GLU A 505 47.42 18.21 -25.16
N SER A 506 47.33 18.78 -26.36
CA SER A 506 46.38 19.82 -26.73
C SER A 506 45.82 19.54 -28.13
N ARG A 507 44.65 18.91 -28.18
CA ARG A 507 43.92 18.69 -29.45
C ARG A 507 42.79 19.71 -29.59
N ILE A 508 42.41 20.00 -30.84
CA ILE A 508 41.23 20.83 -31.12
C ILE A 508 39.97 20.03 -30.77
N ALA A 509 39.16 20.55 -29.85
CA ALA A 509 37.89 19.93 -29.45
C ALA A 509 36.79 20.23 -30.47
N PHE A 510 36.67 21.49 -30.90
CA PHE A 510 35.76 21.90 -31.96
C PHE A 510 36.50 22.86 -32.91
N THR A 511 36.40 22.62 -34.21
CA THR A 511 37.04 23.45 -35.24
C THR A 511 36.24 24.73 -35.50
N ASP A 512 36.93 25.76 -35.99
CA ASP A 512 36.27 27.01 -36.40
C ASP A 512 35.15 26.75 -37.43
N GLU A 513 35.34 25.81 -38.37
CA GLU A 513 34.30 25.45 -39.34
C GLU A 513 33.07 24.80 -38.69
N GLN A 514 33.27 23.95 -37.68
CA GLN A 514 32.18 23.32 -36.93
C GLN A 514 31.37 24.36 -36.15
N ILE A 515 32.03 25.39 -35.62
CA ILE A 515 31.40 26.47 -34.85
C ILE A 515 30.77 27.54 -35.78
N ASN A 516 31.44 27.92 -36.87
CA ASN A 516 31.08 29.03 -37.76
C ASN A 516 30.17 28.66 -38.94
N LYS A 517 29.62 27.44 -38.99
CA LYS A 517 28.50 27.11 -39.90
C LYS A 517 27.20 27.87 -39.60
N ASN A 518 27.23 28.88 -38.72
CA ASN A 518 26.15 29.82 -38.43
C ASN A 518 26.63 31.29 -38.59
N PRO A 519 26.63 31.85 -39.81
CA PRO A 519 27.11 33.21 -40.06
C PRO A 519 26.29 34.32 -39.39
N ASN A 520 25.12 33.99 -38.82
CA ASN A 520 24.10 34.97 -38.42
C ASN A 520 23.66 34.87 -36.96
N GLY A 521 24.34 34.08 -36.11
CA GLY A 521 24.02 34.03 -34.67
C GLY A 521 22.58 33.61 -34.36
N GLN A 522 21.88 32.93 -35.27
CA GLN A 522 20.54 32.42 -34.98
C GLN A 522 20.64 31.15 -34.13
N SER A 523 20.15 31.21 -32.91
CA SER A 523 20.22 30.18 -31.86
C SER A 523 19.54 28.84 -32.18
N ASN A 524 18.86 28.71 -33.33
CA ASN A 524 17.89 27.64 -33.55
C ASN A 524 18.26 26.62 -34.65
N LEU A 525 19.37 26.80 -35.37
CA LEU A 525 19.71 25.97 -36.55
C LEU A 525 20.14 24.54 -36.21
N TRP A 526 20.64 24.31 -35.00
CA TRP A 526 21.18 23.02 -34.56
C TRP A 526 20.24 22.28 -33.61
N MET A 527 19.16 22.93 -33.17
CA MET A 527 18.20 22.35 -32.21
C MET A 527 17.45 21.13 -32.77
N ASN A 528 17.44 20.97 -34.10
CA ASN A 528 16.80 19.86 -34.81
C ASN A 528 17.81 18.89 -35.45
N LYS A 529 19.10 18.96 -35.07
CA LYS A 529 20.16 18.12 -35.63
C LYS A 529 20.97 17.47 -34.52
N LEU A 530 21.35 16.21 -34.71
CA LEU A 530 22.39 15.60 -33.90
C LEU A 530 23.75 16.08 -34.38
N PHE A 531 24.53 16.67 -33.48
CA PHE A 531 25.91 17.05 -33.74
C PHE A 531 26.79 16.58 -32.60
N ILE A 532 27.65 15.61 -32.90
CA ILE A 532 28.64 15.08 -31.97
C ILE A 532 30.02 15.26 -32.63
N ALA A 533 30.92 15.96 -31.95
CA ALA A 533 32.32 16.05 -32.34
C ALA A 533 33.05 14.79 -31.86
N TRP A 534 33.29 13.87 -32.79
CA TRP A 534 33.98 12.61 -32.51
C TRP A 534 35.50 12.77 -32.54
N HIS A 535 36.15 12.29 -31.49
CA HIS A 535 37.59 12.25 -31.35
C HIS A 535 38.07 10.81 -31.28
N GLN A 536 38.77 10.38 -32.32
CA GLN A 536 39.36 9.05 -32.41
C GLN A 536 40.48 8.88 -31.37
N LEU A 537 40.52 7.72 -30.75
CA LEU A 537 41.53 7.30 -29.78
C LEU A 537 42.61 6.42 -30.42
N GLY A 538 42.39 5.97 -31.65
CA GLY A 538 43.26 5.05 -32.37
C GLY A 538 42.63 3.66 -32.44
N GLY A 539 43.34 2.65 -31.95
CA GLY A 539 42.81 1.28 -31.86
C GLY A 539 41.71 1.14 -30.81
N SER A 540 41.09 -0.04 -30.77
CA SER A 540 40.10 -0.40 -29.74
C SER A 540 40.73 -0.48 -28.35
N MET A 541 40.04 0.05 -27.34
CA MET A 541 40.48 0.21 -25.96
C MET A 541 39.40 -0.27 -24.98
N VAL A 542 39.79 -0.66 -23.76
CA VAL A 542 38.89 -1.20 -22.72
C VAL A 542 39.13 -0.58 -21.34
N HIS A 543 39.61 0.67 -21.30
CA HIS A 543 39.92 1.36 -20.04
C HIS A 543 38.66 1.82 -19.31
N ARG A 544 38.58 1.58 -18.00
CA ARG A 544 37.43 1.94 -17.12
C ARG A 544 37.24 3.43 -16.95
N TYR A 545 38.33 4.19 -16.83
CA TYR A 545 38.26 5.62 -16.52
C TYR A 545 38.70 6.47 -17.71
N ILE A 546 37.94 7.54 -17.96
CA ILE A 546 38.28 8.58 -18.94
C ILE A 546 38.35 9.93 -18.24
N ARG A 547 39.49 10.59 -18.35
CA ARG A 547 39.67 11.98 -17.92
C ARG A 547 39.67 12.90 -19.13
N LEU A 548 38.66 13.78 -19.16
CA LEU A 548 38.54 14.84 -20.14
C LEU A 548 38.95 16.16 -19.50
N SER A 549 39.98 16.79 -20.04
CA SER A 549 40.35 18.18 -19.69
C SER A 549 40.01 19.09 -20.86
N LEU A 550 39.30 20.18 -20.61
CA LEU A 550 38.73 21.08 -21.61
C LEU A 550 39.12 22.53 -21.28
N TRP A 551 39.56 23.31 -22.28
CA TRP A 551 39.90 24.72 -22.09
C TRP A 551 39.79 25.53 -23.38
N GLY A 552 39.83 26.85 -23.22
CA GLY A 552 39.55 27.79 -24.30
C GLY A 552 38.08 27.75 -24.72
N THR A 553 37.58 28.85 -25.25
CA THR A 553 36.19 29.01 -25.67
C THR A 553 36.14 29.92 -26.89
N TRP A 554 35.10 29.77 -27.71
CA TRP A 554 34.84 30.66 -28.84
C TRP A 554 34.02 31.89 -28.43
N SER A 555 33.16 31.77 -27.41
CA SER A 555 32.14 32.79 -27.07
C SER A 555 32.01 33.15 -25.58
N GLY A 556 32.89 32.66 -24.69
CA GLY A 556 33.05 33.20 -23.33
C GLY A 556 32.91 32.20 -22.18
N THR A 557 31.99 31.23 -22.26
CA THR A 557 31.87 30.10 -21.33
C THR A 557 32.08 28.77 -22.06
N ILE A 558 32.24 27.68 -21.31
CA ILE A 558 32.27 26.32 -21.85
C ILE A 558 30.94 25.64 -21.53
N CYS A 559 30.23 25.18 -22.55
CA CYS A 559 28.95 24.48 -22.44
C CYS A 559 28.97 23.16 -23.20
N LEU A 560 28.42 22.11 -22.58
CA LEU A 560 28.25 20.79 -23.18
C LEU A 560 26.87 20.25 -22.84
N ASP A 561 26.22 19.67 -23.83
CA ASP A 561 24.96 18.97 -23.66
C ASP A 561 25.23 17.54 -23.15
N GLU A 562 26.19 16.81 -23.73
CA GLU A 562 26.42 15.40 -23.39
C GLU A 562 27.79 14.86 -23.85
N ILE A 563 28.21 13.74 -23.25
CA ILE A 563 29.43 12.99 -23.61
C ILE A 563 29.05 11.59 -24.10
N PHE A 564 29.79 11.10 -25.09
CA PHE A 564 29.65 9.77 -25.63
C PHE A 564 30.99 9.05 -25.62
N VAL A 565 30.95 7.73 -25.39
CA VAL A 565 32.08 6.82 -25.58
C VAL A 565 31.54 5.69 -26.43
N SER A 566 32.18 5.46 -27.57
CA SER A 566 31.63 4.57 -28.57
C SER A 566 32.70 3.81 -29.34
N LEU A 567 32.32 2.61 -29.78
CA LEU A 567 32.99 1.91 -30.87
C LEU A 567 32.40 2.40 -32.21
N LYS A 568 33.25 3.02 -33.03
CA LYS A 568 32.91 3.52 -34.37
C LYS A 568 33.76 2.86 -35.44
N ASP A 569 33.13 2.47 -36.53
CA ASP A 569 33.80 1.94 -37.73
C ASP A 569 34.38 3.04 -38.63
#